data_AF-A0A420E7V0-F1
#
_entry.id   AF-A0A420E7V0-F1
#
_cell.length_a   1.000
_cell.length_b   1.000
_cell.length_c   1.000
_cell.angle_alpha   90.00
_cell.angle_beta   90.00
_cell.angle_gamma   90.00
#
_symmetry.space_group_name_H-M   'P 1'
#
loop_
_entity.id
_entity.type
_entity.pdbx_description
1 polymer ?
#
loop_
_entity_poly.entity_id
_entity_poly.type
_entity_poly.pdbx_seq_one_letter_code
_entity_poly.pdbx_strand_id
1 'polypeptide(L)'
;MKDNRICLRHTPWKKSPWPRQKDRAEGTSKDDRDWQEERLLESHDLAALADAFTKAKTPYEVYWSSCAVLLMFAPSRAGELYFLTTNCLFETTAIEASQNPDTGKVENKETEVLNLRWKAAKGGGTIPKPVHPKLEHTVREAVKRLTKLGASAREAAAWAIEHPNKFFRHSECITSLNHGENEPLSYSELRAAMGLTLSNRFSSDTKDVQEMALALNSPKWFLNLIKDKTQITYSDLAEYSVKKYSKRYPTWPNIEEVGVPVSKALCLLRENEFHKDFMAKEYSWVTPSVNEFNTALGSSDSRTEVKDSIFEQLNIRNEDGSSIAISTHQIRTWLSTMAERGEMDSLDLAMFAGRTRIQDNKAYDLRTPEEREATARAVLNIPKDSVLSLPKDNGLRAIEAVKVGVPITYEMLGNKSRVGAAQPSGWGVCEHDWTMAPCTKAGDCVSCKDHACIKGLPKSLERLRNLEVAQTKEFEISVDACSRGEYGAEAWLKFNGRRLAITRTLIRMYEDERIPEGTVIRIPKELDPTETQIALIENGLKVDINVQDSVSQSVIERTQSELLALFGNGA
;
A
#
# COMPACT_ATOMS: atom_id res chain seq x y z
N MET A 1 33.70 44.75 -11.16
CA MET A 1 34.00 43.30 -11.28
C MET A 1 35.01 42.84 -10.22
N LYS A 2 34.72 43.04 -8.94
CA LYS A 2 35.39 42.36 -7.82
C LYS A 2 34.29 42.21 -6.78
N ASP A 3 33.63 41.05 -6.77
CA ASP A 3 32.87 40.49 -5.62
C ASP A 3 32.00 39.26 -5.97
N ASN A 4 31.99 38.79 -7.23
CA ASN A 4 31.41 37.48 -7.56
C ASN A 4 32.45 36.35 -7.48
N ARG A 5 32.94 36.06 -6.27
CA ARG A 5 33.75 34.84 -6.04
C ARG A 5 32.79 33.66 -5.85
N ILE A 6 32.81 32.70 -6.76
CA ILE A 6 32.18 31.39 -6.57
C ILE A 6 32.81 30.77 -5.31
N CYS A 7 31.98 30.51 -4.29
CA CYS A 7 32.44 29.92 -3.05
C CYS A 7 32.75 28.44 -3.30
N LEU A 8 34.04 28.09 -3.47
CA LEU A 8 34.53 26.72 -3.69
C LEU A 8 34.51 25.85 -2.41
N ARG A 9 34.06 26.40 -1.28
CA ARG A 9 33.84 25.62 -0.06
C ARG A 9 32.39 25.17 -0.06
N HIS A 10 32.15 23.89 -0.34
CA HIS A 10 30.88 23.24 -0.01
C HIS A 10 30.59 23.52 1.46
N THR A 11 29.60 24.36 1.75
CA THR A 11 29.06 24.47 3.10
C THR A 11 28.57 23.07 3.47
N PRO A 12 29.09 22.44 4.55
CA PRO A 12 28.57 21.16 4.96
C PRO A 12 27.16 21.39 5.47
N TRP A 13 26.17 21.12 4.62
CA TRP A 13 24.76 21.14 5.00
C TRP A 13 24.55 20.06 6.06
N LYS A 14 24.66 20.43 7.36
CA LYS A 14 24.37 19.51 8.47
C LYS A 14 22.90 19.09 8.48
N LYS A 15 22.00 19.91 7.91
CA LYS A 15 20.59 19.60 7.65
C LYS A 15 20.17 20.25 6.32
N SER A 16 19.48 19.50 5.47
CA SER A 16 18.84 20.02 4.25
C SER A 16 17.80 21.08 4.64
N PRO A 17 17.76 22.26 4.00
CA PRO A 17 16.71 23.25 4.20
C PRO A 17 15.35 22.76 3.67
N TRP A 18 15.36 21.71 2.86
CA TRP A 18 14.18 21.00 2.38
C TRP A 18 14.03 19.74 3.23
N PRO A 19 13.11 19.72 4.22
CA PRO A 19 12.84 18.50 4.97
C PRO A 19 12.39 17.42 4.00
N ARG A 20 12.90 16.21 4.17
CA ARG A 20 12.44 15.06 3.39
C ARG A 20 10.94 14.92 3.65
N GLN A 21 10.14 14.83 2.58
CA GLN A 21 8.71 14.63 2.74
C GLN A 21 8.46 13.37 3.56
N LYS A 22 7.51 13.45 4.50
CA LYS A 22 7.11 12.31 5.31
C LYS A 22 6.50 11.23 4.40
N ASP A 23 6.79 9.98 4.71
CA ASP A 23 6.22 8.85 3.99
C ASP A 23 4.76 8.67 4.42
N ARG A 24 3.83 9.21 3.64
CA ARG A 24 2.40 9.18 3.95
C ARG A 24 1.81 7.78 3.84
N ALA A 25 2.44 6.85 3.11
CA ALA A 25 2.00 5.47 3.01
C ALA A 25 2.22 4.66 4.31
N GLU A 26 3.16 5.10 5.16
CA GLU A 26 3.38 4.54 6.51
C GLU A 26 2.87 5.47 7.62
N GLY A 27 2.26 6.60 7.25
CA GLY A 27 1.75 7.59 8.19
C GLY A 27 0.53 7.10 8.98
N THR A 28 0.48 7.42 10.26
CA THR A 28 -0.63 7.07 11.17
C THR A 28 -1.53 8.26 11.52
N SER A 29 -1.24 9.44 10.98
CA SER A 29 -2.08 10.63 11.21
C SER A 29 -3.40 10.51 10.46
N LYS A 30 -4.44 11.24 10.89
CA LYS A 30 -5.72 11.27 10.17
C LYS A 30 -5.52 11.70 8.72
N ASP A 31 -4.79 12.78 8.49
CA ASP A 31 -4.48 13.27 7.15
C ASP A 31 -3.75 12.22 6.29
N ASP A 32 -2.90 11.39 6.87
CA ASP A 32 -2.24 10.30 6.14
C ASP A 32 -3.22 9.18 5.80
N ARG A 33 -4.13 8.82 6.71
CA ARG A 33 -5.19 7.82 6.47
C ARG A 33 -6.16 8.27 5.39
N ASP A 34 -6.67 9.50 5.48
CA ASP A 34 -7.56 10.07 4.48
C ASP A 34 -6.87 10.07 3.09
N TRP A 35 -5.57 10.39 3.03
CA TRP A 35 -4.77 10.34 1.80
C TRP A 35 -4.51 8.92 1.27
N GLN A 36 -4.42 7.93 2.15
CA GLN A 36 -4.27 6.51 1.79
C GLN A 36 -5.59 6.00 1.19
N GLU A 37 -6.72 6.30 1.83
CA GLU A 37 -8.06 5.94 1.35
C GLU A 37 -8.35 6.55 -0.02
N GLU A 38 -8.13 7.86 -0.21
CA GLU A 38 -8.30 8.53 -1.50
C GLU A 38 -7.43 7.93 -2.64
N ARG A 39 -6.30 7.29 -2.31
CA ARG A 39 -5.36 6.74 -3.30
C ARG A 39 -5.58 5.28 -3.63
N LEU A 40 -6.34 4.56 -2.82
CA LEU A 40 -6.58 3.14 -3.04
C LEU A 40 -7.90 3.00 -3.79
N LEU A 41 -7.84 2.42 -5.00
CA LEU A 41 -9.05 2.19 -5.79
C LEU A 41 -9.98 1.20 -5.09
N GLU A 42 -11.28 1.46 -5.18
CA GLU A 42 -12.31 0.58 -4.69
C GLU A 42 -12.81 -0.38 -5.78
N SER A 43 -13.63 -1.37 -5.38
CA SER A 43 -14.18 -2.36 -6.32
C SER A 43 -15.00 -1.72 -7.44
N HIS A 44 -15.72 -0.63 -7.16
CA HIS A 44 -16.53 0.06 -8.16
C HIS A 44 -15.67 0.80 -9.20
N ASP A 45 -14.52 1.37 -8.80
CA ASP A 45 -13.55 1.99 -9.71
C ASP A 45 -12.99 0.97 -10.72
N LEU A 46 -12.68 -0.24 -10.23
CA LEU A 46 -12.18 -1.33 -11.07
C LEU A 46 -13.25 -1.81 -12.04
N ALA A 47 -14.51 -1.92 -11.58
CA ALA A 47 -15.64 -2.24 -12.42
C ALA A 47 -15.83 -1.17 -13.51
N ALA A 48 -15.69 0.12 -13.16
CA ALA A 48 -15.78 1.22 -14.12
C ALA A 48 -14.69 1.15 -15.19
N LEU A 49 -13.44 0.83 -14.83
CA LEU A 49 -12.35 0.62 -15.80
C LEU A 49 -12.65 -0.55 -16.75
N ALA A 50 -13.16 -1.67 -16.22
CA ALA A 50 -13.53 -2.84 -17.00
C ALA A 50 -14.73 -2.56 -17.93
N ASP A 51 -15.74 -1.86 -17.42
CA ASP A 51 -16.90 -1.41 -18.18
C ASP A 51 -16.50 -0.45 -19.29
N ALA A 52 -15.60 0.50 -19.01
CA ALA A 52 -15.11 1.42 -20.01
C ALA A 52 -14.44 0.68 -21.18
N PHE A 53 -13.60 -0.32 -20.90
CA PHE A 53 -12.99 -1.14 -21.95
C PHE A 53 -13.99 -1.97 -22.75
N THR A 54 -15.02 -2.48 -22.08
CA THR A 54 -16.05 -3.33 -22.70
C THR A 54 -17.02 -2.52 -23.55
N LYS A 55 -17.41 -1.33 -23.08
CA LYS A 55 -18.40 -0.44 -23.71
C LYS A 55 -17.79 0.52 -24.72
N ALA A 56 -16.46 0.67 -24.76
CA ALA A 56 -15.76 1.56 -25.67
C ALA A 56 -16.12 1.32 -27.14
N LYS A 57 -16.53 2.39 -27.83
CA LYS A 57 -16.91 2.40 -29.25
C LYS A 57 -16.12 3.43 -30.04
N THR A 58 -15.93 4.62 -29.49
CA THR A 58 -15.20 5.69 -30.20
C THR A 58 -13.70 5.42 -30.19
N PRO A 59 -12.92 5.91 -31.18
CA PRO A 59 -11.46 5.77 -31.18
C PRO A 59 -10.81 6.26 -29.88
N TYR A 60 -11.34 7.35 -29.30
CA TYR A 60 -10.89 7.93 -28.03
C TYR A 60 -11.09 6.95 -26.86
N GLU A 61 -12.31 6.44 -26.69
CA GLU A 61 -12.63 5.46 -25.64
C GLU A 61 -11.80 4.18 -25.80
N VAL A 62 -11.73 3.66 -27.02
CA VAL A 62 -11.02 2.41 -27.35
C VAL A 62 -9.53 2.56 -27.04
N TYR A 63 -8.91 3.68 -27.38
CA TYR A 63 -7.49 3.93 -27.10
C TYR A 63 -7.22 3.98 -25.59
N TRP A 64 -7.90 4.87 -24.86
CA TRP A 64 -7.59 5.12 -23.46
C TRP A 64 -7.97 3.96 -22.54
N SER A 65 -9.10 3.28 -22.81
CA SER A 65 -9.46 2.08 -22.08
C SER A 65 -8.48 0.92 -22.33
N SER A 66 -7.93 0.80 -23.55
CA SER A 66 -6.88 -0.19 -23.85
C SER A 66 -5.57 0.11 -23.11
N CYS A 67 -5.18 1.40 -23.03
CA CYS A 67 -4.06 1.82 -22.19
C CYS A 67 -4.31 1.51 -20.71
N ALA A 68 -5.54 1.67 -20.22
CA ALA A 68 -5.90 1.35 -18.84
C ALA A 68 -5.79 -0.15 -18.56
N VAL A 69 -6.23 -1.02 -19.47
CA VAL A 69 -6.00 -2.48 -19.38
C VAL A 69 -4.52 -2.81 -19.25
N LEU A 70 -3.66 -2.15 -20.04
CA LEU A 70 -2.21 -2.38 -19.98
C LEU A 70 -1.56 -1.89 -18.67
N LEU A 71 -2.18 -0.96 -17.93
CA LEU A 71 -1.76 -0.59 -16.58
C LEU A 71 -2.41 -1.43 -15.49
N MET A 72 -3.61 -1.99 -15.74
CA MET A 72 -4.31 -2.85 -14.79
C MET A 72 -3.75 -4.27 -14.73
N PHE A 73 -3.03 -4.74 -15.75
CA PHE A 73 -2.39 -6.06 -15.65
C PHE A 73 -1.05 -6.02 -14.90
N ALA A 74 -0.36 -4.87 -14.86
CA ALA A 74 0.93 -4.75 -14.20
C ALA A 74 1.18 -3.34 -13.62
N PRO A 75 1.79 -3.21 -12.43
CA PRO A 75 1.99 -1.94 -11.71
C PRO A 75 3.10 -1.09 -12.33
N SER A 76 2.94 -0.71 -13.59
CA SER A 76 3.88 0.07 -14.39
C SER A 76 3.58 1.56 -14.34
N ARG A 77 4.48 2.42 -14.84
CA ARG A 77 4.18 3.84 -15.00
C ARG A 77 3.47 4.07 -16.33
N ALA A 78 2.50 4.99 -16.37
CA ALA A 78 1.81 5.34 -17.61
C ALA A 78 2.75 5.74 -18.75
N GLY A 79 3.81 6.50 -18.44
CA GLY A 79 4.80 6.91 -19.44
C GLY A 79 5.55 5.73 -20.09
N GLU A 80 5.63 4.58 -19.41
CA GLU A 80 6.31 3.39 -19.95
C GLU A 80 5.50 2.70 -21.06
N LEU A 81 4.18 2.96 -21.16
CA LEU A 81 3.36 2.48 -22.28
C LEU A 81 3.88 2.98 -23.62
N TYR A 82 4.46 4.18 -23.65
CA TYR A 82 4.95 4.80 -24.88
C TYR A 82 6.28 4.22 -25.36
N PHE A 83 6.88 3.30 -24.59
CA PHE A 83 8.05 2.52 -25.02
C PHE A 83 7.66 1.19 -25.67
N LEU A 84 6.39 0.77 -25.53
CA LEU A 84 5.92 -0.48 -26.11
C LEU A 84 5.91 -0.41 -27.63
N THR A 85 6.25 -1.52 -28.26
CA THR A 85 6.19 -1.72 -29.70
C THR A 85 5.05 -2.65 -30.08
N THR A 86 4.68 -2.66 -31.36
CA THR A 86 3.63 -3.54 -31.91
C THR A 86 3.94 -5.04 -31.74
N ASN A 87 5.21 -5.42 -31.61
CA ASN A 87 5.64 -6.77 -31.27
C ASN A 87 5.91 -6.95 -29.76
N CYS A 88 5.17 -6.27 -28.88
CA CYS A 88 5.40 -6.38 -27.43
C CYS A 88 5.04 -7.75 -26.84
N LEU A 89 4.11 -8.49 -27.46
CA LEU A 89 3.66 -9.80 -26.97
C LEU A 89 4.63 -10.92 -27.36
N PHE A 90 4.84 -11.86 -26.45
CA PHE A 90 5.57 -13.12 -26.68
C PHE A 90 5.25 -14.15 -25.61
N GLU A 91 5.53 -15.41 -25.91
CA GLU A 91 5.30 -16.54 -25.00
C GLU A 91 6.63 -17.03 -24.42
N THR A 92 6.58 -17.47 -23.16
CA THR A 92 7.69 -18.15 -22.48
C THR A 92 7.18 -19.42 -21.81
N THR A 93 8.02 -20.42 -21.66
CA THR A 93 7.69 -21.63 -20.88
C THR A 93 7.95 -21.38 -19.40
N ALA A 94 6.96 -21.68 -18.55
CA ALA A 94 7.08 -21.73 -17.10
C ALA A 94 6.83 -23.15 -16.59
N ILE A 95 7.33 -23.45 -15.40
CA ILE A 95 7.05 -24.72 -14.72
C ILE A 95 6.04 -24.44 -13.62
N GLU A 96 4.85 -25.01 -13.76
CA GLU A 96 3.82 -25.00 -12.73
C GLU A 96 3.94 -26.28 -11.89
N ALA A 97 4.28 -26.12 -10.62
CA ALA A 97 4.29 -27.20 -9.66
C ALA A 97 2.89 -27.35 -9.07
N SER A 98 2.22 -28.47 -9.34
CA SER A 98 0.91 -28.77 -8.78
C SER A 98 0.98 -30.07 -7.99
N GLN A 99 0.30 -30.12 -6.85
CA GLN A 99 0.21 -31.36 -6.09
C GLN A 99 -0.94 -32.20 -6.66
N ASN A 100 -0.62 -33.40 -7.11
CA ASN A 100 -1.62 -34.34 -7.58
C ASN A 100 -2.51 -34.75 -6.37
N PRO A 101 -3.82 -34.46 -6.39
CA PRO A 101 -4.71 -34.71 -5.25
C PRO A 101 -4.87 -36.21 -4.94
N ASP A 102 -4.65 -37.10 -5.91
CA ASP A 102 -4.80 -38.55 -5.73
C ASP A 102 -3.52 -39.22 -5.23
N THR A 103 -2.35 -38.71 -5.63
CA THR A 103 -1.05 -39.33 -5.30
C THR A 103 -0.24 -38.55 -4.27
N GLY A 104 -0.61 -37.31 -3.96
CA GLY A 104 0.11 -36.39 -3.08
C GLY A 104 1.48 -35.94 -3.62
N LYS A 105 1.88 -36.40 -4.81
CA LYS A 105 3.17 -36.04 -5.43
C LYS A 105 3.08 -34.67 -6.10
N VAL A 106 4.17 -33.92 -6.02
CA VAL A 106 4.34 -32.68 -6.78
C VAL A 106 4.67 -33.07 -8.22
N GLU A 107 3.78 -32.70 -9.13
CA GLU A 107 3.98 -32.83 -10.57
C GLU A 107 4.33 -31.47 -11.15
N ASN A 108 5.43 -31.43 -11.90
CA ASN A 108 5.87 -30.25 -12.62
C ASN A 108 5.30 -30.33 -14.03
N LYS A 109 4.46 -29.36 -14.38
CA LYS A 109 3.90 -29.24 -15.73
C LYS A 109 4.48 -28.01 -16.40
N GLU A 110 5.00 -28.19 -17.61
CA GLU A 110 5.36 -27.06 -18.45
C GLU A 110 4.09 -26.38 -18.96
N THR A 111 4.01 -25.07 -18.75
CA THR A 111 2.91 -24.23 -19.21
C THR A 111 3.45 -23.04 -19.98
N GLU A 112 2.74 -22.66 -21.04
CA GLU A 112 3.06 -21.45 -21.80
C GLU A 112 2.44 -20.25 -21.09
N VAL A 113 3.24 -19.19 -20.94
CA VAL A 113 2.84 -17.94 -20.30
C VAL A 113 3.01 -16.81 -21.30
N LEU A 114 1.93 -16.08 -21.56
CA LEU A 114 1.97 -14.85 -22.33
C LEU A 114 2.69 -13.74 -21.54
N ASN A 115 3.59 -13.02 -22.19
CA ASN A 115 4.36 -11.94 -21.63
C ASN A 115 4.31 -10.67 -22.49
N LEU A 116 4.49 -9.52 -21.84
CA LEU A 116 4.80 -8.25 -22.50
C LEU A 116 6.28 -7.90 -22.34
N ARG A 117 6.93 -7.49 -23.43
CA ARG A 117 8.26 -6.89 -23.44
C ARG A 117 8.17 -5.47 -22.90
N TRP A 118 8.44 -5.30 -21.61
CA TRP A 118 8.28 -4.02 -20.95
C TRP A 118 9.62 -3.35 -20.69
N LYS A 119 9.75 -2.06 -21.03
CA LYS A 119 10.90 -1.25 -20.63
C LYS A 119 10.51 -0.38 -19.44
N ALA A 120 11.12 -0.61 -18.30
CA ALA A 120 10.89 0.21 -17.11
C ALA A 120 11.68 1.53 -17.21
N ALA A 121 11.04 2.63 -16.84
CA ALA A 121 11.69 3.93 -16.76
C ALA A 121 12.66 3.98 -15.58
N LYS A 122 13.42 5.08 -15.46
CA LYS A 122 14.31 5.35 -14.30
C LYS A 122 15.32 4.23 -14.01
N GLY A 123 15.79 3.54 -15.06
CA GLY A 123 16.83 2.52 -14.96
C GLY A 123 16.36 1.12 -14.56
N GLY A 124 15.05 0.84 -14.54
CA GLY A 124 14.52 -0.50 -14.22
C GLY A 124 14.82 -1.59 -15.27
N GLY A 125 15.33 -1.22 -16.46
CA GLY A 125 15.73 -2.16 -17.50
C GLY A 125 14.56 -2.72 -18.31
N THR A 126 14.84 -3.76 -19.11
CA THR A 126 13.82 -4.47 -19.90
C THR A 126 13.41 -5.72 -19.15
N ILE A 127 12.11 -5.88 -18.90
CA ILE A 127 11.56 -6.90 -17.99
C ILE A 127 10.43 -7.64 -18.73
N PRO A 128 10.42 -8.99 -18.75
CA PRO A 128 9.25 -9.76 -19.16
C PRO A 128 8.15 -9.58 -18.11
N LYS A 129 6.96 -9.13 -18.52
CA LYS A 129 5.81 -9.04 -17.62
C LYS A 129 4.81 -10.15 -17.95
N PRO A 130 4.70 -11.20 -17.11
CA PRO A 130 3.78 -12.30 -17.34
C PRO A 130 2.34 -11.80 -17.20
N VAL A 131 1.47 -12.26 -18.09
CA VAL A 131 0.05 -11.97 -18.10
C VAL A 131 -0.66 -13.12 -17.41
N HIS A 132 -1.48 -12.82 -16.42
CA HIS A 132 -2.29 -13.83 -15.76
C HIS A 132 -3.24 -14.49 -16.79
N PRO A 133 -3.42 -15.83 -16.80
CA PRO A 133 -4.24 -16.54 -17.80
C PRO A 133 -5.64 -15.94 -18.01
N LYS A 134 -6.31 -15.54 -16.92
CA LYS A 134 -7.63 -14.88 -16.95
C LYS A 134 -7.66 -13.51 -17.66
N LEU A 135 -6.52 -12.86 -17.84
CA LEU A 135 -6.39 -11.54 -18.49
C LEU A 135 -5.84 -11.64 -19.91
N GLU A 136 -5.40 -12.80 -20.37
CA GLU A 136 -4.73 -12.94 -21.67
C GLU A 136 -5.56 -12.40 -22.83
N HIS A 137 -6.84 -12.81 -22.91
CA HIS A 137 -7.75 -12.33 -23.95
C HIS A 137 -7.87 -10.80 -23.93
N THR A 138 -8.06 -10.22 -22.75
CA THR A 138 -8.23 -8.77 -22.55
C THR A 138 -6.96 -8.01 -22.96
N VAL A 139 -5.79 -8.50 -22.57
CA VAL A 139 -4.50 -7.89 -22.92
C VAL A 139 -4.21 -7.99 -24.42
N ARG A 140 -4.47 -9.15 -25.04
CA ARG A 140 -4.31 -9.32 -26.50
C ARG A 140 -5.23 -8.38 -27.27
N GLU A 141 -6.49 -8.25 -26.85
CA GLU A 141 -7.44 -7.34 -27.47
C GLU A 141 -7.04 -5.86 -27.29
N ALA A 142 -6.53 -5.46 -26.13
CA ALA A 142 -6.01 -4.11 -25.90
C ALA A 142 -4.82 -3.80 -26.83
N VAL A 143 -3.84 -4.70 -26.95
CA VAL A 143 -2.70 -4.54 -27.87
C VAL A 143 -3.18 -4.48 -29.32
N LYS A 144 -4.15 -5.31 -29.71
CA LYS A 144 -4.73 -5.31 -31.05
C LYS A 144 -5.46 -3.99 -31.36
N ARG A 145 -6.25 -3.46 -30.43
CA ARG A 145 -6.94 -2.17 -30.55
C ARG A 145 -5.96 -1.02 -30.76
N LEU A 146 -4.93 -0.93 -29.91
CA LEU A 146 -3.88 0.08 -30.01
C LEU A 146 -3.09 -0.06 -31.31
N THR A 147 -2.75 -1.30 -31.71
CA THR A 147 -2.11 -1.56 -32.99
C THR A 147 -2.99 -1.07 -34.13
N LYS A 148 -4.29 -1.38 -34.16
CA LYS A 148 -5.18 -0.92 -35.24
C LYS A 148 -5.26 0.61 -35.31
N LEU A 149 -5.47 1.27 -34.17
CA LEU A 149 -5.62 2.74 -34.12
C LEU A 149 -4.35 3.49 -34.52
N GLY A 150 -3.17 3.00 -34.11
CA GLY A 150 -1.91 3.66 -34.46
C GLY A 150 -1.37 3.37 -35.85
N ALA A 151 -2.10 2.64 -36.70
CA ALA A 151 -1.59 2.18 -38.00
C ALA A 151 -1.19 3.35 -38.92
N SER A 152 -2.08 4.30 -39.16
CA SER A 152 -1.82 5.44 -40.05
C SER A 152 -0.68 6.33 -39.53
N ALA A 153 -0.60 6.55 -38.22
CA ALA A 153 0.49 7.31 -37.62
C ALA A 153 1.86 6.61 -37.80
N ARG A 154 1.89 5.28 -37.67
CA ARG A 154 3.10 4.49 -37.90
C ARG A 154 3.51 4.48 -39.37
N GLU A 155 2.55 4.48 -40.29
CA GLU A 155 2.81 4.59 -41.72
C GLU A 155 3.43 5.95 -42.06
N ALA A 156 2.86 7.04 -41.57
CA ALA A 156 3.43 8.38 -41.75
C ALA A 156 4.84 8.50 -41.15
N ALA A 157 5.06 7.93 -39.95
CA ALA A 157 6.38 7.88 -39.34
C ALA A 157 7.36 7.03 -40.16
N ALA A 158 6.95 5.85 -40.65
CA ALA A 158 7.79 4.98 -41.48
C ALA A 158 8.19 5.70 -42.77
N TRP A 159 7.24 6.34 -43.45
CA TRP A 159 7.49 7.12 -44.65
C TRP A 159 8.52 8.23 -44.39
N ALA A 160 8.36 9.00 -43.31
CA ALA A 160 9.28 10.07 -42.96
C ALA A 160 10.70 9.59 -42.64
N ILE A 161 10.83 8.34 -42.15
CA ILE A 161 12.13 7.71 -41.88
C ILE A 161 12.79 7.24 -43.19
N GLU A 162 12.02 6.62 -44.07
CA GLU A 162 12.52 6.07 -45.35
C GLU A 162 12.74 7.16 -46.41
N HIS A 163 11.95 8.24 -46.36
CA HIS A 163 11.90 9.30 -47.36
C HIS A 163 11.94 10.69 -46.71
N PRO A 164 13.06 11.09 -46.06
CA PRO A 164 13.11 12.30 -45.23
C PRO A 164 12.84 13.61 -46.00
N ASN A 165 13.03 13.62 -47.32
CA ASN A 165 12.82 14.79 -48.18
C ASN A 165 11.53 14.72 -49.01
N LYS A 166 10.67 13.72 -48.79
CA LYS A 166 9.40 13.55 -49.50
C LYS A 166 8.23 13.62 -48.57
N PHE A 167 7.21 14.39 -48.94
CA PHE A 167 6.03 14.50 -48.09
C PHE A 167 5.21 13.21 -48.11
N PHE A 168 4.59 12.85 -46.99
CA PHE A 168 3.65 11.75 -46.94
C PHE A 168 2.32 12.18 -47.59
N ARG A 169 2.19 11.90 -48.89
CA ARG A 169 0.98 12.22 -49.64
C ARG A 169 -0.13 11.21 -49.29
N HIS A 170 -1.13 11.67 -48.55
CA HIS A 170 -2.28 10.88 -48.11
C HIS A 170 -3.50 11.07 -49.03
N SER A 171 -4.59 10.35 -48.76
CA SER A 171 -5.82 10.35 -49.59
C SER A 171 -6.41 11.73 -49.86
N GLU A 172 -6.27 12.66 -48.91
CA GLU A 172 -6.79 14.02 -49.03
C GLU A 172 -5.91 14.94 -49.88
N CYS A 173 -4.71 14.51 -50.30
CA CYS A 173 -3.87 15.32 -51.20
C CYS A 173 -4.50 15.37 -52.60
N ILE A 174 -4.80 16.58 -53.09
CA ILE A 174 -5.51 16.79 -54.36
C ILE A 174 -4.58 17.02 -55.57
N THR A 175 -3.27 16.93 -55.39
CA THR A 175 -2.30 17.09 -56.48
C THR A 175 -2.35 15.90 -57.45
N SER A 176 -1.92 16.13 -58.69
CA SER A 176 -1.80 15.04 -59.66
C SER A 176 -0.71 14.04 -59.23
N LEU A 177 -0.84 12.77 -59.64
CA LEU A 177 0.14 11.72 -59.37
C LEU A 177 1.56 12.06 -59.87
N ASN A 178 1.67 12.89 -60.90
CA ASN A 178 2.93 13.30 -61.51
C ASN A 178 3.50 14.61 -60.92
N HIS A 179 2.80 15.25 -59.96
CA HIS A 179 3.26 16.48 -59.33
C HIS A 179 4.59 16.25 -58.63
N GLY A 180 5.63 17.01 -58.99
CA GLY A 180 6.97 16.87 -58.44
C GLY A 180 7.08 17.34 -56.98
N GLU A 181 8.04 16.80 -56.22
CA GLU A 181 8.23 17.21 -54.80
C GLU A 181 8.61 18.70 -54.65
N ASN A 182 9.30 19.26 -55.66
CA ASN A 182 9.72 20.67 -55.70
C ASN A 182 8.79 21.55 -56.55
N GLU A 183 7.66 21.02 -57.02
CA GLU A 183 6.70 21.80 -57.80
C GLU A 183 5.84 22.67 -56.86
N PRO A 184 5.60 23.96 -57.20
CA PRO A 184 4.86 24.87 -56.34
C PRO A 184 3.40 24.43 -56.15
N LEU A 185 3.01 24.32 -54.87
CA LEU A 185 1.65 24.02 -54.44
C LEU A 185 0.78 25.29 -54.48
N SER A 186 -0.48 25.11 -54.90
CA SER A 186 -1.53 26.12 -54.73
C SER A 186 -2.03 26.14 -53.27
N TYR A 187 -2.79 27.18 -52.91
CA TYR A 187 -3.39 27.29 -51.58
C TYR A 187 -4.33 26.12 -51.27
N SER A 188 -5.12 25.68 -52.24
CA SER A 188 -5.99 24.51 -52.09
C SER A 188 -5.21 23.22 -51.89
N GLU A 189 -4.13 23.00 -52.64
CA GLU A 189 -3.24 21.83 -52.52
C GLU A 189 -2.52 21.80 -51.17
N LEU A 190 -1.95 22.93 -50.74
CA LEU A 190 -1.33 23.09 -49.42
C LEU A 190 -2.32 22.77 -48.30
N ARG A 191 -3.53 23.33 -48.39
CA ARG A 191 -4.57 23.13 -47.38
C ARG A 191 -4.94 21.66 -47.26
N ALA A 192 -5.14 21.01 -48.40
CA ALA A 192 -5.51 19.61 -48.49
C ALA A 192 -4.42 18.71 -47.88
N ALA A 193 -3.15 18.97 -48.24
CA ALA A 193 -1.99 18.27 -47.67
C ALA A 193 -1.80 18.50 -46.16
N MET A 194 -2.14 19.68 -45.65
CA MET A 194 -1.93 20.03 -44.24
C MET A 194 -3.16 19.80 -43.35
N GLY A 195 -4.28 19.35 -43.92
CA GLY A 195 -5.54 19.12 -43.21
C GLY A 195 -6.17 20.41 -42.63
N LEU A 196 -6.05 21.53 -43.34
CA LEU A 196 -6.49 22.86 -42.88
C LEU A 196 -7.90 23.21 -43.39
N THR A 197 -8.61 24.18 -42.78
CA THR A 197 -9.96 24.62 -43.19
C THR A 197 -9.93 25.70 -44.30
N LEU A 198 -10.89 25.70 -45.23
CA LEU A 198 -10.90 26.52 -46.45
C LEU A 198 -11.42 27.90 -46.06
N SER A 199 -10.66 28.94 -46.35
CA SER A 199 -11.16 30.32 -46.26
C SER A 199 -11.73 30.71 -47.61
N ASN A 200 -13.04 30.97 -47.68
CA ASN A 200 -13.70 31.46 -48.91
C ASN A 200 -13.32 32.90 -49.28
N ARG A 201 -12.43 33.54 -48.50
CA ARG A 201 -12.04 34.95 -48.67
C ARG A 201 -10.88 35.17 -49.64
N PHE A 202 -10.21 34.11 -50.11
CA PHE A 202 -9.01 34.19 -50.94
C PHE A 202 -9.07 33.18 -52.09
N SER A 203 -8.31 33.43 -53.17
CA SER A 203 -8.25 32.53 -54.32
C SER A 203 -7.70 31.15 -53.94
N SER A 204 -8.38 30.07 -54.34
CA SER A 204 -7.93 28.69 -54.10
C SER A 204 -6.66 28.31 -54.85
N ASP A 205 -6.38 29.04 -55.94
CA ASP A 205 -5.35 28.67 -56.92
C ASP A 205 -4.08 29.53 -56.77
N THR A 206 -4.08 30.48 -55.82
CA THR A 206 -2.89 31.29 -55.55
C THR A 206 -1.71 30.42 -55.16
N LYS A 207 -0.54 30.77 -55.70
CA LYS A 207 0.78 30.18 -55.38
C LYS A 207 1.67 31.16 -54.61
N ASP A 208 1.16 32.36 -54.32
CA ASP A 208 1.87 33.37 -53.55
C ASP A 208 1.77 33.06 -52.06
N VAL A 209 2.92 32.86 -51.42
CA VAL A 209 2.98 32.45 -50.01
C VAL A 209 2.54 33.56 -49.04
N GLN A 210 2.61 34.83 -49.42
CA GLN A 210 2.15 35.94 -48.58
C GLN A 210 0.62 36.02 -48.59
N GLU A 211 -0.01 35.82 -49.76
CA GLU A 211 -1.47 35.68 -49.86
C GLU A 211 -1.96 34.46 -49.07
N MET A 212 -1.27 33.32 -49.18
CA MET A 212 -1.58 32.13 -48.38
C MET A 212 -1.46 32.41 -46.87
N ALA A 213 -0.42 33.15 -46.45
CA ALA A 213 -0.23 33.49 -45.04
C ALA A 213 -1.42 34.31 -44.52
N LEU A 214 -1.83 35.35 -45.26
CA LEU A 214 -3.01 36.14 -44.92
C LEU A 214 -4.28 35.28 -44.89
N ALA A 215 -4.46 34.37 -45.84
CA ALA A 215 -5.59 33.45 -45.90
C ALA A 215 -5.66 32.50 -44.69
N LEU A 216 -4.51 32.12 -44.12
CA LEU A 216 -4.39 31.30 -42.91
C LEU A 216 -4.42 32.12 -41.61
N ASN A 217 -4.60 33.44 -41.65
CA ASN A 217 -4.43 34.37 -40.52
C ASN A 217 -3.00 34.36 -39.94
N SER A 218 -2.00 34.20 -40.79
CA SER A 218 -0.56 34.33 -40.51
C SER A 218 -0.09 33.56 -39.27
N PRO A 219 -0.35 32.24 -39.18
CA PRO A 219 0.03 31.48 -38.00
C PRO A 219 1.56 31.36 -37.94
N LYS A 220 2.13 31.46 -36.73
CA LYS A 220 3.59 31.46 -36.51
C LYS A 220 4.33 30.31 -37.20
N TRP A 221 3.73 29.12 -37.22
CA TRP A 221 4.33 27.95 -37.86
C TRP A 221 4.48 28.13 -39.38
N PHE A 222 3.50 28.75 -40.03
CA PHE A 222 3.51 28.99 -41.47
C PHE A 222 4.45 30.14 -41.83
N LEU A 223 4.43 31.23 -41.06
CA LEU A 223 5.39 32.33 -41.24
C LEU A 223 6.85 31.85 -41.15
N ASN A 224 7.13 30.94 -40.22
CA ASN A 224 8.46 30.33 -40.11
C ASN A 224 8.80 29.41 -41.29
N LEU A 225 7.79 28.75 -41.88
CA LEU A 225 7.97 27.88 -43.04
C LEU A 225 8.31 28.66 -44.31
N ILE A 226 7.75 29.86 -44.47
CA ILE A 226 7.88 30.69 -45.68
C ILE A 226 8.91 31.82 -45.56
N LYS A 227 9.62 31.94 -44.43
CA LYS A 227 10.45 33.11 -44.07
C LYS A 227 11.39 33.62 -45.18
N ASP A 228 11.94 32.70 -45.97
CA ASP A 228 12.89 33.00 -47.05
C ASP A 228 12.44 32.38 -48.39
N LYS A 229 11.13 32.17 -48.57
CA LYS A 229 10.56 31.46 -49.72
C LYS A 229 9.51 32.31 -50.43
N THR A 230 9.42 32.18 -51.74
CA THR A 230 8.37 32.83 -52.57
C THR A 230 7.25 31.85 -52.96
N GLN A 231 7.54 30.55 -52.89
CA GLN A 231 6.62 29.45 -53.21
C GLN A 231 6.81 28.34 -52.17
N ILE A 232 5.81 27.47 -52.05
CA ILE A 232 5.83 26.33 -51.14
C ILE A 232 5.64 25.03 -51.91
N THR A 233 6.35 23.98 -51.51
CA THR A 233 6.43 22.69 -52.20
C THR A 233 6.21 21.54 -51.23
N TYR A 234 6.04 20.31 -51.73
CA TYR A 234 5.96 19.14 -50.86
C TYR A 234 7.25 18.90 -50.08
N SER A 235 8.43 19.14 -50.67
CA SER A 235 9.70 19.04 -49.95
C SER A 235 9.75 19.99 -48.74
N ASP A 236 9.17 21.18 -48.84
CA ASP A 236 9.07 22.10 -47.70
C ASP A 236 8.15 21.57 -46.59
N LEU A 237 7.03 20.96 -46.97
CA LEU A 237 6.11 20.33 -46.02
C LEU A 237 6.73 19.10 -45.35
N ALA A 238 7.56 18.34 -46.07
CA ALA A 238 8.30 17.21 -45.54
C ALA A 238 9.34 17.65 -44.50
N GLU A 239 10.14 18.68 -44.81
CA GLU A 239 11.10 19.24 -43.87
C GLU A 239 10.39 19.75 -42.61
N TYR A 240 9.26 20.45 -42.78
CA TYR A 240 8.45 20.94 -41.67
C TYR A 240 7.89 19.81 -40.80
N SER A 241 7.29 18.78 -41.40
CA SER A 241 6.66 17.69 -40.66
C SER A 241 7.71 16.89 -39.87
N VAL A 242 8.81 16.50 -40.51
CA VAL A 242 9.94 15.83 -39.86
C VAL A 242 10.46 16.70 -38.71
N LYS A 243 10.77 17.97 -38.96
CA LYS A 243 11.30 18.90 -37.93
C LYS A 243 10.33 19.11 -36.78
N LYS A 244 9.01 19.10 -37.02
CA LYS A 244 7.99 19.27 -35.98
C LYS A 244 7.87 18.03 -35.11
N TYR A 245 7.70 16.86 -35.71
CA TYR A 245 7.35 15.64 -34.98
C TYR A 245 8.57 14.90 -34.42
N SER A 246 9.73 15.00 -35.07
CA SER A 246 11.00 14.45 -34.52
C SER A 246 11.43 15.10 -33.20
N LYS A 247 11.04 16.36 -32.94
CA LYS A 247 11.38 17.06 -31.68
C LYS A 247 10.90 16.35 -30.41
N ARG A 248 9.86 15.52 -30.51
CA ARG A 248 9.36 14.73 -29.38
C ARG A 248 10.23 13.50 -29.08
N TYR A 249 11.18 13.18 -29.94
CA TYR A 249 12.05 12.01 -29.86
C TYR A 249 13.52 12.45 -29.87
N PRO A 250 14.20 12.50 -28.71
CA PRO A 250 15.59 12.96 -28.60
C PRO A 250 16.55 12.22 -29.55
N THR A 251 16.29 10.94 -29.78
CA THR A 251 17.11 10.04 -30.63
C THR A 251 16.41 9.67 -31.94
N TRP A 252 15.65 10.60 -32.56
CA TRP A 252 15.00 10.36 -33.85
C TRP A 252 15.97 9.70 -34.86
N PRO A 253 15.57 8.60 -35.55
CA PRO A 253 14.21 8.06 -35.69
C PRO A 253 13.78 7.04 -34.64
N ASN A 254 14.57 6.82 -33.59
CA ASN A 254 14.32 5.79 -32.60
C ASN A 254 13.67 6.33 -31.32
N ILE A 255 12.88 5.47 -30.68
CA ILE A 255 12.47 5.60 -29.28
C ILE A 255 13.71 5.33 -28.41
N GLU A 256 14.13 6.32 -27.63
CA GLU A 256 15.41 6.31 -26.90
C GLU A 256 15.55 5.09 -25.97
N GLU A 257 14.49 4.74 -25.24
CA GLU A 257 14.53 3.77 -24.15
C GLU A 257 14.69 2.32 -24.63
N VAL A 258 14.24 2.03 -25.86
CA VAL A 258 14.22 0.68 -26.46
C VAL A 258 15.07 0.57 -27.72
N GLY A 259 15.54 1.69 -28.29
CA GLY A 259 16.41 1.71 -29.46
C GLY A 259 15.75 1.25 -30.76
N VAL A 260 14.42 1.29 -30.84
CA VAL A 260 13.65 0.86 -32.02
C VAL A 260 13.02 2.05 -32.74
N PRO A 261 12.77 1.99 -34.06
CA PRO A 261 12.15 3.09 -34.79
C PRO A 261 10.78 3.46 -34.22
N VAL A 262 10.47 4.77 -34.19
CA VAL A 262 9.16 5.30 -33.76
C VAL A 262 8.01 4.72 -34.58
N SER A 263 8.25 4.36 -35.84
CA SER A 263 7.29 3.65 -36.69
C SER A 263 6.90 2.25 -36.20
N LYS A 264 7.52 1.73 -35.13
CA LYS A 264 7.14 0.47 -34.47
C LYS A 264 6.39 0.67 -33.14
N ALA A 265 6.24 1.91 -32.67
CA ALA A 265 5.59 2.25 -31.40
C ALA A 265 4.12 1.79 -31.36
N LEU A 266 3.71 1.15 -30.27
CA LEU A 266 2.34 0.67 -30.07
C LEU A 266 1.36 1.83 -29.90
N CYS A 267 1.71 2.79 -29.04
CA CYS A 267 0.84 3.89 -28.59
C CYS A 267 1.05 5.18 -29.41
N LEU A 268 1.19 5.06 -30.73
CA LEU A 268 1.39 6.18 -31.65
C LEU A 268 0.06 6.63 -32.28
N LEU A 269 -0.17 7.94 -32.40
CA LEU A 269 -1.39 8.53 -32.97
C LEU A 269 -1.05 9.68 -33.93
N ARG A 270 -2.02 10.12 -34.74
CA ARG A 270 -1.88 11.36 -35.51
C ARG A 270 -2.16 12.57 -34.61
N GLU A 271 -1.58 13.71 -34.94
CA GLU A 271 -1.99 14.99 -34.36
C GLU A 271 -3.49 15.20 -34.65
N ASN A 272 -4.25 15.61 -33.64
CA ASN A 272 -5.70 15.77 -33.67
C ASN A 272 -6.53 14.49 -33.87
N GLU A 273 -5.96 13.28 -33.66
CA GLU A 273 -6.71 12.01 -33.82
C GLU A 273 -8.07 12.01 -33.10
N PHE A 274 -8.13 12.60 -31.91
CA PHE A 274 -9.32 12.63 -31.07
C PHE A 274 -9.92 14.02 -30.89
N HIS A 275 -9.50 15.00 -31.70
CA HIS A 275 -10.02 16.36 -31.57
C HIS A 275 -11.44 16.44 -32.16
N LYS A 276 -12.36 17.10 -31.47
CA LYS A 276 -13.76 17.22 -31.92
C LYS A 276 -13.91 18.14 -33.15
N ASP A 277 -13.20 19.27 -33.14
CA ASP A 277 -13.34 20.31 -34.18
C ASP A 277 -12.31 20.25 -35.32
N PHE A 278 -11.22 19.49 -35.17
CA PHE A 278 -10.12 19.46 -36.14
C PHE A 278 -9.90 18.04 -36.66
N MET A 279 -9.70 17.93 -37.97
CA MET A 279 -9.35 16.64 -38.58
C MET A 279 -7.98 16.17 -38.11
N ALA A 280 -7.84 14.84 -38.02
CA ALA A 280 -6.57 14.19 -37.80
C ALA A 280 -5.60 14.52 -38.95
N LYS A 281 -4.34 14.76 -38.61
CA LYS A 281 -3.32 15.08 -39.62
C LYS A 281 -2.64 13.81 -40.09
N GLU A 282 -3.00 13.37 -41.29
CA GLU A 282 -2.55 12.10 -41.87
C GLU A 282 -1.02 11.93 -41.92
N TYR A 283 -0.28 13.00 -42.19
CA TYR A 283 1.18 13.02 -42.29
C TYR A 283 1.93 13.08 -40.95
N SER A 284 1.24 12.90 -39.83
CA SER A 284 1.79 13.17 -38.49
C SER A 284 1.88 11.95 -37.60
N TRP A 285 2.77 12.04 -36.60
CA TRP A 285 2.95 11.03 -35.58
C TRP A 285 3.26 11.68 -34.23
N VAL A 286 2.51 11.30 -33.20
CA VAL A 286 2.68 11.78 -31.83
C VAL A 286 2.40 10.65 -30.83
N THR A 287 3.14 10.64 -29.73
CA THR A 287 2.75 9.95 -28.51
C THR A 287 1.96 10.93 -27.63
N PRO A 288 0.80 10.52 -27.08
CA PRO A 288 0.12 11.29 -26.06
C PRO A 288 0.96 11.45 -24.79
N SER A 289 0.63 12.46 -24.00
CA SER A 289 1.22 12.71 -22.68
C SER A 289 0.51 11.89 -21.58
N VAL A 290 1.19 11.71 -20.45
CA VAL A 290 0.58 11.11 -19.25
C VAL A 290 -0.58 11.97 -18.73
N ASN A 291 -0.51 13.30 -18.91
CA ASN A 291 -1.56 14.21 -18.51
C ASN A 291 -2.82 13.99 -19.34
N GLU A 292 -2.70 13.85 -20.66
CA GLU A 292 -3.84 13.49 -21.52
C GLU A 292 -4.49 12.17 -21.10
N PHE A 293 -3.70 11.20 -20.64
CA PHE A 293 -4.24 9.96 -20.10
C PHE A 293 -4.99 10.16 -18.78
N ASN A 294 -4.41 10.88 -17.81
CA ASN A 294 -5.10 11.19 -16.56
C ASN A 294 -6.40 11.96 -16.83
N THR A 295 -6.38 12.94 -17.76
CA THR A 295 -7.57 13.68 -18.20
C THR A 295 -8.62 12.74 -18.79
N ALA A 296 -8.22 11.77 -19.61
CA ALA A 296 -9.14 10.77 -20.14
C ALA A 296 -9.79 9.90 -19.07
N LEU A 297 -9.10 9.68 -17.95
CA LEU A 297 -9.63 8.97 -16.77
C LEU A 297 -10.35 9.90 -15.76
N GLY A 298 -10.59 11.17 -16.13
CA GLY A 298 -11.29 12.15 -15.29
C GLY A 298 -10.42 12.86 -14.25
N SER A 299 -9.14 12.49 -14.14
CA SER A 299 -8.18 13.13 -13.23
C SER A 299 -7.41 14.25 -13.96
N SER A 300 -7.70 15.51 -13.66
CA SER A 300 -6.94 16.64 -14.23
C SER A 300 -6.31 17.52 -13.15
N ASP A 301 -5.14 18.05 -13.48
CA ASP A 301 -4.41 19.06 -12.71
C ASP A 301 -5.07 20.46 -12.83
N SER A 302 -5.97 20.64 -13.80
CA SER A 302 -6.77 21.86 -13.96
C SER A 302 -7.92 21.89 -12.95
N ARG A 303 -8.09 23.01 -12.23
CA ARG A 303 -9.20 23.29 -11.29
C ARG A 303 -10.60 23.38 -11.96
N THR A 304 -10.77 22.81 -13.14
CA THR A 304 -12.02 22.77 -13.90
C THR A 304 -12.39 21.32 -14.14
N GLU A 305 -13.64 20.97 -13.86
CA GLU A 305 -14.24 19.67 -14.20
C GLU A 305 -13.87 19.28 -15.63
N VAL A 306 -13.29 18.09 -15.80
CA VAL A 306 -13.05 17.53 -17.12
C VAL A 306 -14.37 16.94 -17.61
N LYS A 307 -15.13 17.74 -18.36
CA LYS A 307 -16.47 17.39 -18.86
C LYS A 307 -16.50 16.33 -19.98
N ASP A 308 -15.40 15.61 -20.21
CA ASP A 308 -15.21 14.75 -21.40
C ASP A 308 -14.35 13.51 -21.13
N SER A 309 -14.31 12.98 -19.89
CA SER A 309 -13.60 11.73 -19.60
C SER A 309 -14.24 10.52 -20.31
N ILE A 310 -13.53 9.39 -20.41
CA ILE A 310 -14.10 8.16 -20.99
C ILE A 310 -15.31 7.66 -20.17
N PHE A 311 -15.33 7.90 -18.86
CA PHE A 311 -16.44 7.51 -18.01
C PHE A 311 -17.67 8.35 -18.30
N GLU A 312 -17.49 9.67 -18.45
CA GLU A 312 -18.58 10.57 -18.79
C GLU A 312 -19.15 10.30 -20.20
N GLN A 313 -18.28 10.09 -21.20
CA GLN A 313 -18.72 9.74 -22.57
C GLN A 313 -19.52 8.43 -22.63
N LEU A 314 -19.17 7.47 -21.77
CA LEU A 314 -19.84 6.17 -21.66
C LEU A 314 -21.00 6.16 -20.63
N ASN A 315 -21.29 7.30 -20.00
CA ASN A 315 -22.28 7.43 -18.93
C ASN A 315 -22.08 6.42 -17.78
N ILE A 316 -20.83 6.22 -17.37
CA ILE A 316 -20.43 5.42 -16.21
C ILE A 316 -20.22 6.39 -15.04
N ARG A 317 -20.89 6.13 -13.91
CA ARG A 317 -20.92 6.99 -12.72
C ARG A 317 -20.71 6.16 -11.47
N ASN A 318 -20.32 6.82 -10.39
CA ASN A 318 -20.29 6.23 -9.05
C ASN A 318 -21.70 5.86 -8.58
N GLU A 319 -21.79 5.05 -7.52
CA GLU A 319 -23.06 4.60 -6.94
C GLU A 319 -23.93 5.77 -6.44
N ASP A 320 -23.31 6.88 -6.04
CA ASP A 320 -23.95 8.12 -5.63
C ASP A 320 -24.32 9.07 -6.80
N GLY A 321 -24.00 8.66 -8.04
CA GLY A 321 -24.21 9.44 -9.26
C GLY A 321 -23.11 10.46 -9.58
N SER A 322 -22.08 10.59 -8.75
CA SER A 322 -20.94 11.48 -9.00
C SER A 322 -20.08 10.99 -10.18
N SER A 323 -19.29 11.91 -10.74
CA SER A 323 -18.36 11.59 -11.83
C SER A 323 -17.14 10.82 -11.29
N ILE A 324 -16.68 9.84 -12.07
CA ILE A 324 -15.53 8.99 -11.75
C ILE A 324 -14.25 9.72 -12.15
N ALA A 325 -13.27 9.77 -11.23
CA ALA A 325 -11.96 10.33 -11.48
C ALA A 325 -10.87 9.39 -10.95
N ILE A 326 -10.14 8.75 -11.87
CA ILE A 326 -9.07 7.82 -11.55
C ILE A 326 -7.77 8.36 -12.16
N SER A 327 -6.69 8.35 -11.39
CA SER A 327 -5.35 8.65 -11.89
C SER A 327 -4.61 7.36 -12.27
N THR A 328 -3.73 7.46 -13.25
CA THR A 328 -2.83 6.36 -13.61
C THR A 328 -1.92 5.92 -12.46
N HIS A 329 -1.65 6.81 -11.50
CA HIS A 329 -0.87 6.48 -10.31
C HIS A 329 -1.67 5.62 -9.32
N GLN A 330 -2.96 5.88 -9.13
CA GLN A 330 -3.83 5.06 -8.27
C GLN A 330 -3.88 3.60 -8.75
N ILE A 331 -3.94 3.36 -10.06
CA ILE A 331 -3.86 2.00 -10.63
C ILE A 331 -2.58 1.28 -10.19
N ARG A 332 -1.42 1.94 -10.32
CA ARG A 332 -0.13 1.38 -9.90
C ARG A 332 -0.07 1.11 -8.39
N THR A 333 -0.61 2.02 -7.59
CA THR A 333 -0.66 1.87 -6.13
C THR A 333 -1.55 0.70 -5.73
N TRP A 334 -2.76 0.62 -6.31
CA TRP A 334 -3.71 -0.45 -6.03
C TRP A 334 -3.11 -1.83 -6.35
N LEU A 335 -2.53 -2.00 -7.54
CA LEU A 335 -1.89 -3.27 -7.91
C LEU A 335 -0.71 -3.64 -6.99
N SER A 336 0.09 -2.65 -6.59
CA SER A 336 1.20 -2.89 -5.65
C SER A 336 0.68 -3.32 -4.27
N THR A 337 -0.37 -2.67 -3.78
CA THR A 337 -1.01 -3.03 -2.50
C THR A 337 -1.67 -4.41 -2.56
N MET A 338 -2.32 -4.76 -3.68
CA MET A 338 -2.88 -6.11 -3.86
C MET A 338 -1.80 -7.19 -3.93
N ALA A 339 -0.66 -6.91 -4.58
CA ALA A 339 0.46 -7.84 -4.62
C ALA A 339 1.04 -8.09 -3.21
N GLU A 340 1.18 -7.05 -2.40
CA GLU A 340 1.57 -7.15 -0.98
C GLU A 340 0.54 -7.95 -0.16
N ARG A 341 -0.76 -7.74 -0.39
CA ARG A 341 -1.84 -8.52 0.23
C ARG A 341 -1.83 -9.99 -0.22
N GLY A 342 -1.41 -10.24 -1.45
CA GLY A 342 -1.21 -11.58 -2.00
C GLY A 342 0.12 -12.23 -1.58
N GLU A 343 0.85 -11.64 -0.63
CA GLU A 343 2.12 -12.14 -0.10
C GLU A 343 3.22 -12.31 -1.17
N MET A 344 3.17 -11.51 -2.25
CA MET A 344 4.22 -11.50 -3.27
C MET A 344 5.54 -11.06 -2.64
N ASP A 345 6.63 -11.77 -2.97
CA ASP A 345 7.96 -11.42 -2.48
C ASP A 345 8.34 -9.97 -2.87
N SER A 346 9.05 -9.28 -1.98
CA SER A 346 9.39 -7.87 -2.18
C SER A 346 10.29 -7.63 -3.39
N LEU A 347 11.20 -8.55 -3.72
CA LEU A 347 12.03 -8.46 -4.93
C LEU A 347 11.16 -8.70 -6.18
N ASP A 348 10.30 -9.72 -6.15
CA ASP A 348 9.39 -10.03 -7.24
C ASP A 348 8.44 -8.85 -7.53
N LEU A 349 7.88 -8.22 -6.50
CA LEU A 349 7.07 -7.01 -6.65
C LEU A 349 7.89 -5.84 -7.22
N ALA A 350 9.13 -5.66 -6.78
CA ALA A 350 10.00 -4.61 -7.30
C ALA A 350 10.29 -4.83 -8.79
N MET A 351 10.59 -6.06 -9.21
CA MET A 351 10.79 -6.43 -10.61
C MET A 351 9.49 -6.28 -11.41
N PHE A 352 8.38 -6.79 -10.90
CA PHE A 352 7.06 -6.69 -11.51
C PHE A 352 6.61 -5.24 -11.68
N ALA A 353 6.98 -4.31 -10.77
CA ALA A 353 6.68 -2.88 -10.87
C ALA A 353 7.75 -2.05 -11.58
N GLY A 354 8.84 -2.66 -12.06
CA GLY A 354 9.95 -1.98 -12.74
C GLY A 354 10.69 -0.97 -11.84
N ARG A 355 10.90 -1.32 -10.56
CA ARG A 355 11.63 -0.52 -9.57
C ARG A 355 13.09 -0.96 -9.54
N THR A 356 14.01 0.00 -9.37
CA THR A 356 15.44 -0.29 -9.21
C THR A 356 15.82 -0.66 -7.78
N ARG A 357 14.96 -0.33 -6.81
CA ARG A 357 15.17 -0.55 -5.39
C ARG A 357 13.93 -1.16 -4.76
N ILE A 358 14.12 -2.17 -3.92
CA ILE A 358 13.03 -2.82 -3.18
C ILE A 358 12.34 -1.82 -2.22
N GLN A 359 13.10 -0.88 -1.66
CA GLN A 359 12.58 0.13 -0.73
C GLN A 359 11.51 1.03 -1.38
N ASP A 360 11.50 1.13 -2.71
CA ASP A 360 10.48 1.91 -3.43
C ASP A 360 9.10 1.23 -3.41
N ASN A 361 8.97 -0.01 -2.95
CA ASN A 361 7.68 -0.69 -2.75
C ASN A 361 6.85 0.03 -1.66
N LYS A 362 7.50 0.51 -0.60
CA LYS A 362 6.87 1.13 0.58
C LYS A 362 5.93 2.29 0.23
N ALA A 363 6.34 3.12 -0.73
CA ALA A 363 5.56 4.27 -1.19
C ALA A 363 4.22 3.90 -1.86
N TYR A 364 4.01 2.61 -2.17
CA TYR A 364 2.82 2.08 -2.85
C TYR A 364 2.10 0.99 -2.03
N ASP A 365 2.61 0.62 -0.86
CA ASP A 365 1.93 -0.31 0.05
C ASP A 365 0.97 0.50 0.93
N LEU A 366 -0.33 0.43 0.64
CA LEU A 366 -1.38 1.10 1.43
C LEU A 366 -2.16 0.12 2.30
N ARG A 367 -1.57 -1.03 2.67
CA ARG A 367 -2.17 -1.88 3.72
C ARG A 367 -2.33 -1.10 5.02
N THR A 368 -3.45 -1.33 5.67
CA THR A 368 -3.73 -0.76 6.99
C THR A 368 -2.69 -1.24 8.02
N PRO A 369 -2.45 -0.47 9.11
CA PRO A 369 -1.59 -0.91 10.20
C PRO A 369 -1.97 -2.30 10.73
N GLU A 370 -3.27 -2.58 10.82
CA GLU A 370 -3.84 -3.85 11.29
C GLU A 370 -3.50 -5.00 10.34
N GLU A 371 -3.60 -4.80 9.02
CA GLU A 371 -3.20 -5.80 8.00
C GLU A 371 -1.70 -6.12 8.08
N ARG A 372 -0.86 -5.08 8.22
CA ARG A 372 0.60 -5.26 8.35
C ARG A 372 0.96 -5.99 9.64
N GLU A 373 0.30 -5.66 10.75
CA GLU A 373 0.50 -6.35 12.03
C GLU A 373 0.07 -7.81 11.95
N ALA A 374 -1.09 -8.10 11.35
CA ALA A 374 -1.55 -9.47 11.15
C ALA A 374 -0.54 -10.30 10.34
N THR A 375 0.00 -9.73 9.26
CA THR A 375 1.04 -10.36 8.44
C THR A 375 2.33 -10.60 9.24
N ALA A 376 2.78 -9.60 10.02
CA ALA A 376 3.97 -9.74 10.86
C ALA A 376 3.80 -10.83 11.95
N ARG A 377 2.62 -10.90 12.57
CA ARG A 377 2.29 -11.95 13.54
C ARG A 377 2.29 -13.34 12.91
N ALA A 378 1.81 -13.47 11.67
CA ALA A 378 1.83 -14.74 10.92
C ALA A 378 3.26 -15.22 10.60
N VAL A 379 4.16 -14.32 10.25
CA VAL A 379 5.58 -14.64 9.95
C VAL A 379 6.38 -15.04 11.20
N LEU A 380 6.01 -14.54 12.38
CA LEU A 380 6.70 -14.82 13.65
C LEU A 380 6.48 -16.26 14.20
N ASN A 381 6.02 -17.21 13.39
CA ASN A 381 5.77 -18.62 13.78
C ASN A 381 4.85 -18.75 15.01
N ILE A 382 3.87 -17.85 15.15
CA ILE A 382 2.72 -18.14 15.99
C ILE A 382 1.93 -19.23 15.25
N PRO A 383 1.82 -20.47 15.77
CA PRO A 383 1.28 -21.59 15.01
C PRO A 383 -0.11 -21.26 14.45
N LYS A 384 -0.34 -21.51 13.15
CA LYS A 384 -1.67 -21.34 12.52
C LYS A 384 -2.77 -22.08 13.29
N ASP A 385 -2.46 -23.22 13.88
CA ASP A 385 -3.37 -24.02 14.72
C ASP A 385 -3.77 -23.30 16.03
N SER A 386 -2.93 -22.38 16.52
CA SER A 386 -3.22 -21.55 17.68
C SER A 386 -3.96 -20.26 17.33
N VAL A 387 -4.17 -19.93 16.05
CA VAL A 387 -4.89 -18.72 15.60
C VAL A 387 -6.25 -19.07 15.00
N LEU A 388 -6.37 -20.21 14.31
CA LEU A 388 -7.63 -20.69 13.72
C LEU A 388 -8.59 -21.33 14.74
N SER A 389 -8.08 -21.75 15.89
CA SER A 389 -8.90 -22.27 17.01
C SER A 389 -9.35 -21.17 17.99
N LEU A 390 -8.97 -19.91 17.76
CA LEU A 390 -9.35 -18.81 18.63
C LEU A 390 -10.68 -18.22 18.18
N PRO A 391 -11.64 -18.03 19.08
CA PRO A 391 -12.85 -17.27 18.79
C PRO A 391 -12.46 -15.88 18.28
N LYS A 392 -12.96 -15.51 17.10
CA LYS A 392 -12.72 -14.20 16.45
C LYS A 392 -13.14 -13.00 17.32
N ASP A 393 -13.88 -13.24 18.40
CA ASP A 393 -14.59 -12.23 19.15
C ASP A 393 -13.95 -11.88 20.51
N ASN A 394 -12.92 -12.61 20.96
CA ASN A 394 -12.19 -12.31 22.20
C ASN A 394 -10.74 -12.81 22.06
N GLY A 395 -9.76 -11.90 22.11
CA GLY A 395 -8.33 -12.20 21.92
C GLY A 395 -7.76 -13.31 22.81
N LEU A 396 -6.48 -13.64 22.58
CA LEU A 396 -5.74 -14.72 23.27
C LEU A 396 -5.90 -14.63 24.80
N ARG A 397 -6.34 -15.70 25.48
CA ARG A 397 -6.43 -15.69 26.95
C ARG A 397 -5.05 -15.86 27.57
N ALA A 398 -4.84 -15.35 28.78
CA ALA A 398 -3.54 -15.42 29.46
C ALA A 398 -3.01 -16.86 29.64
N ILE A 399 -3.89 -17.84 29.88
CA ILE A 399 -3.49 -19.26 29.99
C ILE A 399 -3.03 -19.86 28.64
N GLU A 400 -3.60 -19.39 27.53
CA GLU A 400 -3.24 -19.83 26.18
C GLU A 400 -1.89 -19.25 25.78
N ALA A 401 -1.62 -17.99 26.13
CA ALA A 401 -0.34 -17.32 25.90
C ALA A 401 0.84 -18.12 26.47
N VAL A 402 0.70 -18.63 27.70
CA VAL A 402 1.75 -19.45 28.33
C VAL A 402 1.95 -20.79 27.62
N LYS A 403 0.87 -21.42 27.13
CA LYS A 403 0.95 -22.70 26.40
C LYS A 403 1.70 -22.57 25.09
N VAL A 404 1.58 -21.43 24.40
CA VAL A 404 2.23 -21.16 23.12
C VAL A 404 3.55 -20.37 23.25
N GLY A 405 4.00 -20.11 24.48
CA GLY A 405 5.30 -19.49 24.75
C GLY A 405 5.39 -18.00 24.42
N VAL A 406 4.28 -17.26 24.42
CA VAL A 406 4.27 -15.80 24.19
C VAL A 406 4.06 -15.01 25.49
N PRO A 407 4.55 -13.77 25.59
CA PRO A 407 4.35 -12.93 26.77
C PRO A 407 2.87 -12.67 27.06
N ILE A 408 2.48 -12.71 28.34
CA ILE A 408 1.15 -12.29 28.80
C ILE A 408 1.10 -10.75 28.78
N THR A 409 0.12 -10.16 28.10
CA THR A 409 -0.11 -8.71 28.10
C THR A 409 -1.12 -8.28 29.16
N TYR A 410 -1.14 -6.99 29.50
CA TYR A 410 -2.14 -6.43 30.42
C TYR A 410 -3.59 -6.61 29.91
N GLU A 411 -3.80 -6.53 28.60
CA GLU A 411 -5.10 -6.76 27.98
C GLU A 411 -5.62 -8.19 28.24
N MET A 412 -4.73 -9.20 28.15
CA MET A 412 -5.07 -10.60 28.43
C MET A 412 -5.50 -10.84 29.89
N LEU A 413 -5.13 -9.93 30.80
CA LEU A 413 -5.53 -9.95 32.21
C LEU A 413 -6.79 -9.12 32.48
N GLY A 414 -7.38 -8.52 31.44
CA GLY A 414 -8.57 -7.67 31.53
C GLY A 414 -8.28 -6.18 31.69
N ASN A 415 -7.01 -5.76 31.64
CA ASN A 415 -6.61 -4.36 31.79
C ASN A 415 -6.39 -3.70 30.42
N LYS A 416 -7.49 -3.25 29.80
CA LYS A 416 -7.50 -2.64 28.45
C LYS A 416 -6.90 -1.24 28.38
N SER A 417 -6.70 -0.57 29.53
CA SER A 417 -6.17 0.80 29.58
C SER A 417 -4.64 0.86 29.66
N ARG A 418 -3.97 -0.29 29.76
CA ARG A 418 -2.51 -0.40 29.84
C ARG A 418 -1.93 -1.20 28.68
N VAL A 419 -0.88 -0.65 28.08
CA VAL A 419 -0.11 -1.30 27.01
C VAL A 419 1.19 -1.83 27.60
N GLY A 420 1.52 -3.09 27.32
CA GLY A 420 2.76 -3.74 27.79
C GLY A 420 2.57 -5.19 28.20
N ALA A 421 3.66 -5.78 28.70
CA ALA A 421 3.70 -7.16 29.16
C ALA A 421 3.76 -7.24 30.69
N ALA A 422 2.97 -8.16 31.26
CA ALA A 422 3.05 -8.50 32.67
C ALA A 422 4.29 -9.35 32.92
N GLN A 423 4.98 -9.12 34.04
CA GLN A 423 6.22 -9.82 34.35
C GLN A 423 5.91 -11.21 34.92
N PRO A 424 6.42 -12.32 34.35
CA PRO A 424 6.19 -13.65 34.89
C PRO A 424 6.86 -13.80 36.27
N SER A 425 6.17 -14.48 37.18
CA SER A 425 6.72 -14.91 38.46
C SER A 425 6.59 -16.43 38.62
N GLY A 426 7.10 -16.97 39.72
CA GLY A 426 6.92 -18.40 40.05
C GLY A 426 5.46 -18.82 40.29
N TRP A 427 4.56 -17.84 40.49
CA TRP A 427 3.20 -18.04 41.02
C TRP A 427 2.09 -17.57 40.07
N GLY A 428 2.45 -16.86 38.99
CA GLY A 428 1.53 -16.16 38.10
C GLY A 428 2.25 -15.04 37.36
N VAL A 429 1.64 -13.86 37.27
CA VAL A 429 2.23 -12.67 36.64
C VAL A 429 2.06 -11.43 37.49
N CYS A 430 3.04 -10.53 37.43
CA CYS A 430 3.04 -9.25 38.11
C CYS A 430 2.54 -8.15 37.17
N GLU A 431 1.50 -7.43 37.60
CA GLU A 431 0.90 -6.29 36.91
C GLU A 431 1.55 -4.94 37.28
N HIS A 432 2.74 -4.98 37.92
CA HIS A 432 3.45 -3.79 38.36
C HIS A 432 3.83 -2.89 37.18
N ASP A 433 3.54 -1.61 37.32
CA ASP A 433 3.69 -0.63 36.25
C ASP A 433 5.16 -0.39 35.92
N TRP A 434 5.53 -0.53 34.64
CA TRP A 434 6.91 -0.33 34.17
C TRP A 434 7.37 1.12 34.27
N THR A 435 6.44 2.06 34.41
CA THR A 435 6.76 3.48 34.67
C THR A 435 7.14 3.75 36.12
N MET A 436 6.90 2.78 37.02
CA MET A 436 7.23 2.88 38.43
C MET A 436 8.58 2.21 38.74
N ALA A 437 9.16 2.57 39.88
CA ALA A 437 10.39 1.94 40.37
C ALA A 437 10.19 0.42 40.56
N PRO A 438 11.24 -0.42 40.38
CA PRO A 438 11.17 -1.86 40.63
C PRO A 438 10.59 -2.22 42.01
N CYS A 439 9.88 -3.35 42.07
CA CYS A 439 9.18 -3.79 43.28
C CYS A 439 10.14 -4.05 44.46
N THR A 440 9.79 -3.52 45.64
CA THR A 440 10.57 -3.66 46.89
C THR A 440 10.14 -4.85 47.75
N LYS A 441 9.10 -5.61 47.36
CA LYS A 441 8.57 -6.75 48.14
C LYS A 441 9.44 -8.01 48.13
N ALA A 442 10.63 -7.96 47.51
CA ALA A 442 11.64 -9.01 47.53
C ALA A 442 11.13 -10.44 47.24
N GLY A 443 10.12 -10.58 46.37
CA GLY A 443 9.59 -11.88 45.98
C GLY A 443 8.38 -12.38 46.78
N ASP A 444 7.82 -11.59 47.71
CA ASP A 444 6.53 -11.89 48.38
C ASP A 444 5.34 -11.61 47.42
N CYS A 445 5.35 -12.27 46.27
CA CYS A 445 4.40 -12.01 45.19
C CYS A 445 3.00 -12.58 45.48
N VAL A 446 2.90 -13.70 46.19
CA VAL A 446 1.64 -14.44 46.41
C VAL A 446 0.63 -13.62 47.22
N SER A 447 1.11 -12.78 48.13
CA SER A 447 0.33 -11.89 48.99
C SER A 447 0.15 -10.47 48.39
N CYS A 448 0.68 -10.21 47.19
CA CYS A 448 0.75 -8.87 46.63
C CYS A 448 -0.50 -8.50 45.82
N LYS A 449 -1.04 -7.29 46.03
CA LYS A 449 -2.21 -6.77 45.29
C LYS A 449 -1.99 -6.60 43.79
N ASP A 450 -0.73 -6.40 43.38
CA ASP A 450 -0.34 -6.19 41.99
C ASP A 450 0.04 -7.54 41.32
N HIS A 451 -0.24 -8.67 41.96
CA HIS A 451 0.00 -10.00 41.43
C HIS A 451 -1.30 -10.69 41.00
N ALA A 452 -1.28 -11.24 39.80
CA ALA A 452 -2.37 -11.97 39.20
C ALA A 452 -2.00 -13.46 39.11
N CYS A 453 -2.69 -14.28 39.89
CA CYS A 453 -2.63 -15.73 39.85
C CYS A 453 -3.60 -16.24 38.78
N ILE A 454 -3.13 -17.08 37.85
CA ILE A 454 -3.98 -17.62 36.78
C ILE A 454 -4.20 -19.11 37.04
N LYS A 455 -5.45 -19.51 37.33
CA LYS A 455 -5.80 -20.92 37.53
C LYS A 455 -5.44 -21.72 36.28
N GLY A 456 -4.76 -22.87 36.48
CA GLY A 456 -4.35 -23.75 35.38
C GLY A 456 -2.94 -23.58 34.85
N LEU A 457 -2.18 -22.61 35.38
CA LEU A 457 -0.78 -22.47 34.98
C LEU A 457 0.05 -23.70 35.39
N PRO A 458 0.94 -24.19 34.49
CA PRO A 458 1.77 -25.34 34.78
C PRO A 458 2.60 -25.17 36.06
N LYS A 459 2.56 -26.18 36.94
CA LYS A 459 3.30 -26.24 38.21
C LYS A 459 2.94 -25.17 39.25
N SER A 460 1.99 -24.26 38.99
CA SER A 460 1.61 -23.22 39.96
C SER A 460 1.01 -23.79 41.25
N LEU A 461 0.08 -24.76 41.15
CA LEU A 461 -0.53 -25.40 42.32
C LEU A 461 0.49 -26.19 43.15
N GLU A 462 1.38 -26.94 42.49
CA GLU A 462 2.46 -27.68 43.14
C GLU A 462 3.40 -26.73 43.91
N ARG A 463 3.80 -25.62 43.28
CA ARG A 463 4.61 -24.59 43.94
C ARG A 463 3.88 -24.00 45.14
N LEU A 464 2.59 -23.66 45.02
CA LEU A 464 1.80 -23.10 46.12
C LEU A 464 1.72 -24.05 47.31
N ARG A 465 1.54 -25.36 47.08
CA ARG A 465 1.57 -26.37 48.14
C ARG A 465 2.93 -26.45 48.83
N ASN A 466 4.02 -26.40 48.06
CA ASN A 466 5.36 -26.37 48.64
C ASN A 466 5.58 -25.10 49.50
N LEU A 467 5.04 -23.96 49.06
CA LEU A 467 5.07 -22.71 49.81
C LEU A 467 4.24 -22.80 51.09
N GLU A 468 3.06 -23.42 51.05
CA GLU A 468 2.20 -23.62 52.23
C GLU A 468 2.93 -24.42 53.31
N VAL A 469 3.65 -25.48 52.96
CA VAL A 469 4.44 -26.29 53.91
C VAL A 469 5.52 -25.44 54.58
N ALA A 470 6.26 -24.64 53.80
CA ALA A 470 7.27 -23.75 54.33
C ALA A 470 6.68 -22.68 55.25
N GLN A 471 5.59 -22.02 54.82
CA GLN A 471 4.91 -20.98 55.59
C GLN A 471 4.24 -21.52 56.86
N THR A 472 3.74 -22.76 56.84
CA THR A 472 3.21 -23.42 58.04
C THR A 472 4.28 -23.55 59.10
N LYS A 473 5.49 -23.98 58.71
CA LYS A 473 6.62 -24.08 59.64
C LYS A 473 7.08 -22.71 60.16
N GLU A 474 7.12 -21.69 59.30
CA GLU A 474 7.43 -20.31 59.71
C GLU A 474 6.38 -19.75 60.70
N PHE A 475 5.10 -20.11 60.51
CA PHE A 475 4.03 -19.73 61.42
C PHE A 475 4.13 -20.44 62.77
N GLU A 476 4.40 -21.75 62.79
CA GLU A 476 4.61 -22.49 64.05
C GLU A 476 5.78 -21.94 64.86
N ILE A 477 6.88 -21.58 64.19
CA ILE A 477 8.03 -20.94 64.84
C ILE A 477 7.65 -19.59 65.46
N SER A 478 6.84 -18.76 64.77
CA SER A 478 6.42 -17.47 65.33
C SER A 478 5.40 -17.62 66.47
N VAL A 479 4.56 -18.67 66.46
CA VAL A 479 3.69 -19.03 67.60
C VAL A 479 4.54 -19.38 68.83
N ASP A 480 5.54 -20.25 68.66
CA ASP A 480 6.44 -20.65 69.76
C ASP A 480 7.21 -19.44 70.32
N ALA A 481 7.81 -18.61 69.46
CA ALA A 481 8.51 -17.39 69.88
C ALA A 481 7.60 -16.42 70.65
N CYS A 482 6.34 -16.26 70.21
CA CYS A 482 5.36 -15.45 70.92
C CYS A 482 5.00 -16.04 72.29
N SER A 483 4.85 -17.37 72.38
CA SER A 483 4.59 -18.07 73.65
C SER A 483 5.75 -17.91 74.65
N ARG A 484 6.98 -17.80 74.16
CA ARG A 484 8.19 -17.54 74.95
C ARG A 484 8.39 -16.06 75.29
N GLY A 485 7.49 -15.18 74.84
CA GLY A 485 7.54 -13.74 75.12
C GLY A 485 8.69 -13.01 74.42
N GLU A 486 9.17 -13.52 73.28
CA GLU A 486 10.25 -12.87 72.53
C GLU A 486 9.80 -11.51 71.97
N TYR A 487 10.64 -10.49 72.13
CA TYR A 487 10.35 -9.14 71.67
C TYR A 487 10.15 -9.09 70.14
N GLY A 488 9.00 -8.57 69.69
CA GLY A 488 8.66 -8.45 68.27
C GLY A 488 8.06 -9.72 67.63
N ALA A 489 7.94 -10.83 68.36
CA ALA A 489 7.39 -12.08 67.81
C ALA A 489 5.92 -11.95 67.37
N GLU A 490 5.13 -11.11 68.05
CA GLU A 490 3.70 -10.90 67.72
C GLU A 490 3.50 -10.31 66.31
N ALA A 491 4.39 -9.41 65.87
CA ALA A 491 4.33 -8.83 64.52
C ALA A 491 4.61 -9.89 63.44
N TRP A 492 5.61 -10.76 63.68
CA TRP A 492 5.91 -11.88 62.79
C TRP A 492 4.82 -12.94 62.79
N LEU A 493 4.17 -13.18 63.93
CA LEU A 493 3.03 -14.08 64.03
C LEU A 493 1.86 -13.60 63.15
N LYS A 494 1.49 -12.32 63.24
CA LYS A 494 0.45 -11.71 62.40
C LYS A 494 0.82 -11.75 60.92
N PHE A 495 2.06 -11.41 60.58
CA PHE A 495 2.58 -11.41 59.20
C PHE A 495 2.56 -12.82 58.58
N ASN A 496 3.11 -13.82 59.27
CA ASN A 496 3.15 -15.20 58.80
C ASN A 496 1.75 -15.81 58.70
N GLY A 497 0.88 -15.53 59.69
CA GLY A 497 -0.51 -16.01 59.68
C GLY A 497 -1.29 -15.49 58.47
N ARG A 498 -1.13 -14.20 58.13
CA ARG A 498 -1.73 -13.60 56.93
C ARG A 498 -1.22 -14.24 55.65
N ARG A 499 0.09 -14.38 55.49
CA ARG A 499 0.70 -14.99 54.29
C ARG A 499 0.20 -16.42 54.08
N LEU A 500 0.19 -17.22 55.16
CA LEU A 500 -0.28 -18.60 55.12
C LEU A 500 -1.77 -18.68 54.76
N ALA A 501 -2.61 -17.82 55.35
CA ALA A 501 -4.04 -17.78 55.05
C ALA A 501 -4.33 -17.42 53.59
N ILE A 502 -3.59 -16.47 53.01
CA ILE A 502 -3.71 -16.10 51.59
C ILE A 502 -3.31 -17.29 50.71
N THR A 503 -2.16 -17.92 50.99
CA THR A 503 -1.68 -19.09 50.23
C THR A 503 -2.70 -20.24 50.26
N ARG A 504 -3.23 -20.57 51.45
CA ARG A 504 -4.29 -21.60 51.59
C ARG A 504 -5.56 -21.25 50.82
N THR A 505 -5.96 -19.98 50.85
CA THR A 505 -7.12 -19.51 50.09
C THR A 505 -6.91 -19.68 48.59
N LEU A 506 -5.74 -19.32 48.08
CA LEU A 506 -5.39 -19.53 46.67
C LEU A 506 -5.40 -21.01 46.30
N ILE A 507 -4.80 -21.89 47.12
CA ILE A 507 -4.81 -23.35 46.90
C ILE A 507 -6.25 -23.85 46.78
N ARG A 508 -7.13 -23.48 47.73
CA ARG A 508 -8.55 -23.86 47.69
C ARG A 508 -9.27 -23.35 46.45
N MET A 509 -8.95 -22.16 45.96
CA MET A 509 -9.53 -21.64 44.72
C MET A 509 -9.03 -22.38 43.48
N TYR A 510 -7.77 -22.79 43.46
CA TYR A 510 -7.24 -23.64 42.39
C TYR A 510 -7.91 -25.03 42.40
N GLU A 511 -8.22 -25.57 43.58
CA GLU A 511 -8.88 -26.89 43.74
C GLU A 511 -10.41 -26.83 43.52
N ASP A 512 -11.03 -25.67 43.64
CA ASP A 512 -12.48 -25.50 43.49
C ASP A 512 -12.89 -25.69 42.02
N GLU A 513 -13.48 -26.83 41.68
CA GLU A 513 -13.94 -27.18 40.32
C GLU A 513 -14.95 -26.18 39.74
N ARG A 514 -15.64 -25.39 40.58
CA ARG A 514 -16.58 -24.36 40.14
C ARG A 514 -15.88 -23.13 39.55
N ILE A 515 -14.58 -22.96 39.82
CA ILE A 515 -13.77 -21.88 39.25
C ILE A 515 -13.15 -22.37 37.93
N PRO A 516 -13.50 -21.78 36.77
CA PRO A 516 -12.98 -22.22 35.49
C PRO A 516 -11.46 -22.11 35.34
N GLU A 517 -10.88 -22.94 34.50
CA GLU A 517 -9.49 -22.83 34.08
C GLU A 517 -9.24 -21.51 33.34
N GLY A 518 -8.11 -20.86 33.64
CA GLY A 518 -7.75 -19.55 33.11
C GLY A 518 -8.37 -18.36 33.85
N THR A 519 -9.15 -18.57 34.91
CA THR A 519 -9.63 -17.47 35.77
C THR A 519 -8.44 -16.72 36.40
N VAL A 520 -8.46 -15.40 36.28
CA VAL A 520 -7.48 -14.49 36.92
C VAL A 520 -7.94 -14.18 38.35
N ILE A 521 -7.17 -14.63 39.33
CA ILE A 521 -7.38 -14.44 40.75
C ILE A 521 -6.39 -13.38 41.23
N ARG A 522 -6.88 -12.28 41.79
CA ARG A 522 -6.07 -11.19 42.34
C ARG A 522 -6.18 -11.17 43.86
N ILE A 523 -5.11 -10.74 44.52
CA ILE A 523 -5.17 -10.44 45.94
C ILE A 523 -5.80 -9.06 46.12
N PRO A 524 -6.92 -8.96 46.83
CA PRO A 524 -7.54 -7.66 47.12
C PRO A 524 -6.60 -6.78 47.94
N LYS A 525 -6.69 -5.47 47.73
CA LYS A 525 -5.80 -4.48 48.37
C LYS A 525 -5.91 -4.50 49.90
N GLU A 526 -7.03 -4.99 50.41
CA GLU A 526 -7.34 -5.16 51.83
C GLU A 526 -6.47 -6.25 52.49
N LEU A 527 -6.05 -7.26 51.72
CA LEU A 527 -5.18 -8.34 52.19
C LEU A 527 -3.68 -8.00 52.02
N ASP A 528 -3.39 -6.84 51.41
CA ASP A 528 -2.05 -6.30 51.18
C ASP A 528 -1.94 -4.84 51.67
N PRO A 529 -2.19 -4.59 52.97
CA PRO A 529 -2.15 -3.23 53.52
C PRO A 529 -0.71 -2.68 53.48
N THR A 530 -0.59 -1.38 53.23
CA THR A 530 0.70 -0.68 53.33
C THR A 530 1.15 -0.58 54.79
N GLU A 531 2.46 -0.42 55.02
CA GLU A 531 3.00 -0.19 56.37
C GLU A 531 2.32 1.00 57.07
N THR A 532 1.97 2.04 56.32
CA THR A 532 1.19 3.17 56.85
C THR A 532 -0.21 2.75 57.28
N GLN A 533 -0.89 1.90 56.51
CA GLN A 533 -2.22 1.40 56.90
C GLN A 533 -2.14 0.49 58.13
N ILE A 534 -1.11 -0.36 58.23
CA ILE A 534 -0.85 -1.20 59.41
C ILE A 534 -0.67 -0.30 60.63
N ALA A 535 0.21 0.71 60.56
CA ALA A 535 0.44 1.65 61.64
C ALA A 535 -0.83 2.44 62.03
N LEU A 536 -1.66 2.85 61.07
CA LEU A 536 -2.93 3.54 61.34
C LEU A 536 -3.93 2.63 62.08
N ILE A 537 -4.03 1.36 61.67
CA ILE A 537 -4.90 0.36 62.30
C ILE A 537 -4.44 0.07 63.73
N GLU A 538 -3.13 -0.08 63.96
CA GLU A 538 -2.55 -0.28 65.31
C GLU A 538 -2.84 0.90 66.25
N ASN A 539 -2.98 2.12 65.71
CA ASN A 539 -3.36 3.31 66.46
C ASN A 539 -4.88 3.53 66.58
N GLY A 540 -5.70 2.53 66.20
CA GLY A 540 -7.16 2.56 66.37
C GLY A 540 -7.91 3.45 65.37
N LEU A 541 -7.27 3.86 64.27
CA LEU A 541 -7.89 4.70 63.25
C LEU A 541 -8.58 3.83 62.18
N LYS A 542 -9.83 4.19 61.83
CA LYS A 542 -10.58 3.50 60.77
C LYS A 542 -10.02 3.88 59.40
N VAL A 543 -9.78 2.86 58.57
CA VAL A 543 -9.46 3.01 57.15
C VAL A 543 -10.69 2.51 56.38
N ASP A 544 -11.44 3.42 55.74
CA ASP A 544 -12.57 3.03 54.90
C ASP A 544 -12.06 2.41 53.60
N ILE A 545 -12.52 1.19 53.29
CA ILE A 545 -12.23 0.53 52.02
C ILE A 545 -13.50 -0.16 51.52
N ASN A 546 -13.89 0.16 50.28
CA ASN A 546 -15.13 -0.30 49.65
C ASN A 546 -14.79 -1.33 48.55
N VAL A 547 -15.15 -2.60 48.76
CA VAL A 547 -14.88 -3.69 47.81
C VAL A 547 -16.10 -3.91 46.91
N GLN A 548 -15.98 -3.55 45.63
CA GLN A 548 -17.08 -3.60 44.66
C GLN A 548 -17.14 -4.87 43.79
N ASP A 549 -16.12 -5.76 43.83
CA ASP A 549 -16.05 -6.95 42.99
C ASP A 549 -16.29 -8.27 43.77
N SER A 550 -17.13 -9.15 43.19
CA SER A 550 -17.60 -10.41 43.79
C SER A 550 -16.49 -11.46 44.02
N VAL A 551 -15.48 -11.52 43.13
CA VAL A 551 -14.34 -12.44 43.29
C VAL A 551 -13.46 -11.97 44.44
N SER A 552 -13.20 -10.66 44.50
CA SER A 552 -12.44 -10.03 45.58
C SER A 552 -13.09 -10.24 46.94
N GLN A 553 -14.42 -10.15 47.05
CA GLN A 553 -15.17 -10.46 48.28
C GLN A 553 -14.99 -11.93 48.69
N SER A 554 -15.13 -12.88 47.75
CA SER A 554 -14.91 -14.30 48.06
C SER A 554 -13.48 -14.60 48.53
N VAL A 555 -12.46 -13.92 48.00
CA VAL A 555 -11.08 -14.08 48.45
C VAL A 555 -10.93 -13.59 49.89
N ILE A 556 -11.53 -12.44 50.22
CA ILE A 556 -11.50 -11.86 51.58
C ILE A 556 -12.18 -12.81 52.58
N GLU A 557 -13.41 -13.26 52.30
CA GLU A 557 -14.17 -14.12 53.22
C GLU A 557 -13.47 -15.46 53.48
N ARG A 558 -12.94 -16.09 52.43
CA ARG A 558 -12.16 -17.34 52.56
C ARG A 558 -10.88 -17.11 53.35
N THR A 559 -10.16 -16.01 53.09
CA THR A 559 -8.92 -15.68 53.83
C THR A 559 -9.20 -15.36 55.28
N GLN A 560 -10.28 -14.64 55.59
CA GLN A 560 -10.72 -14.38 56.96
C GLN A 560 -11.07 -15.66 57.71
N SER A 561 -11.76 -16.59 57.04
CA SER A 561 -12.06 -17.91 57.60
C SER A 561 -10.77 -18.70 57.92
N GLU A 562 -9.77 -18.66 57.03
CA GLU A 562 -8.46 -19.28 57.27
C GLU A 562 -7.70 -18.62 58.41
N LEU A 563 -7.72 -17.29 58.48
CA LEU A 563 -7.11 -16.53 59.57
C LEU A 563 -7.74 -16.89 60.92
N LEU A 564 -9.07 -16.93 60.98
CA LEU A 564 -9.79 -17.34 62.19
C LEU A 564 -9.46 -18.76 62.60
N ALA A 565 -9.29 -19.69 61.65
CA ALA A 565 -8.87 -21.06 61.95
C ALA A 565 -7.43 -21.14 62.49
N LEU A 566 -6.52 -20.29 61.98
CA LEU A 566 -5.13 -20.23 62.44
C LEU A 566 -5.01 -19.66 63.86
N PHE A 567 -5.77 -18.61 64.17
CA PHE A 567 -5.71 -17.92 65.47
C PHE A 567 -6.70 -18.45 66.52
N GLY A 568 -7.77 -19.12 66.09
CA GLY A 568 -8.84 -19.64 66.96
C GLY A 568 -8.51 -20.96 67.66
N ASN A 569 -7.47 -21.67 67.24
CA ASN A 569 -6.99 -22.90 67.89
C ASN A 569 -6.04 -22.63 69.08
N GLY A 570 -5.97 -21.39 69.56
CA GLY A 570 -5.11 -20.97 70.68
C GLY A 570 -5.81 -20.05 71.68
N ALA A 571 -7.00 -20.43 72.15
CA ALA A 571 -7.66 -19.84 73.31
C ALA A 571 -7.61 -20.81 74.50
#